data_AF-I3IE34-F1
#
_entry.id   AF-I3IE34-F1
#
_cell.length_a   1.000
_cell.length_b   1.000
_cell.length_c   1.000
_cell.angle_alpha   90.00
_cell.angle_beta   90.00
_cell.angle_gamma   90.00
#
_symmetry.space_group_name_H-M   'P 1'
#
loop_
_entity.id
_entity.type
_entity.pdbx_description
1 polymer ?
#
loop_
_entity_poly.entity_id
_entity_poly.type
_entity_poly.pdbx_seq_one_letter_code
_entity_poly.pdbx_strand_id
1 'polypeptide(L)' 'MYTTAVCPYCVNAKKLLAQKGVAVEEIRVDTQPHLRQEMMDKSGQRTVPQIWIGEHHVGGFTDLWALDKAGKLDALLAQG' A
#
# COMPACT_ATOMS: atom_id res chain seq x y z
N MET A 1 -4.52 2.47 0.67
CA MET A 1 -3.11 2.39 1.11
C MET A 1 -2.85 3.36 2.24
N TYR A 2 -2.29 2.92 3.35
CA TYR A 2 -1.94 3.82 4.47
C TYR A 2 -0.59 4.49 4.22
N THR A 3 -0.56 5.82 4.37
CA THR A 3 0.59 6.68 4.05
C THR A 3 0.80 7.77 5.10
N THR A 4 1.93 8.46 5.02
CA THR A 4 2.21 9.70 5.75
C THR A 4 2.63 10.81 4.77
N ALA A 5 2.63 12.08 5.23
CA ALA A 5 3.07 13.23 4.43
C ALA A 5 4.46 13.03 3.79
N VAL A 6 5.39 12.50 4.60
CA VAL A 6 6.80 12.39 4.24
C VAL A 6 7.20 10.91 4.34
N CYS A 7 7.04 10.22 3.21
CA CYS A 7 7.36 8.79 3.10
C CYS A 7 7.82 8.47 1.67
N PRO A 8 9.13 8.29 1.44
CA PRO A 8 9.65 8.00 0.09
C PRO A 8 9.13 6.67 -0.46
N TYR A 9 8.96 5.65 0.41
CA TYR A 9 8.40 4.36 0.02
C TYR A 9 6.94 4.45 -0.42
N CYS A 10 6.15 5.33 0.20
CA CYS A 10 4.76 5.58 -0.17
C CYS A 10 4.69 6.25 -1.55
N VAL A 11 5.61 7.17 -1.84
CA VAL A 11 5.73 7.78 -3.19
C VAL A 11 6.08 6.73 -4.23
N ASN A 12 7.03 5.83 -3.94
CA ASN A 12 7.42 4.78 -4.87
C ASN A 12 6.28 3.76 -5.12
N ALA A 13 5.55 3.37 -4.08
CA ALA A 13 4.38 2.51 -4.21
C ALA A 13 3.32 3.15 -5.13
N LYS A 14 3.03 4.44 -4.94
CA LYS A 14 2.11 5.20 -5.81
C LYS A 14 2.58 5.26 -7.24
N LYS A 15 3.87 5.51 -7.47
CA LYS A 15 4.43 5.54 -8.83
C LYS A 15 4.30 4.18 -9.53
N LEU A 16 4.59 3.09 -8.83
CA LEU A 16 4.44 1.75 -9.39
C LEU A 16 2.97 1.47 -9.75
N LEU A 17 2.04 1.73 -8.84
CA LEU A 17 0.60 1.52 -9.08
C LEU A 17 0.05 2.44 -10.19
N ALA A 18 0.50 3.68 -10.25
CA ALA A 18 0.14 4.61 -11.32
C ALA A 18 0.68 4.15 -12.69
N GLN A 19 1.87 3.56 -12.75
CA GLN A 19 2.40 2.94 -13.98
C GLN A 19 1.53 1.76 -14.44
N LYS A 20 0.83 1.09 -13.52
CA LYS A 20 -0.17 0.05 -13.82
C LYS A 20 -1.55 0.62 -14.15
N GLY A 21 -1.71 1.94 -14.16
CA GLY A 21 -2.99 2.61 -14.44
C GLY A 21 -3.98 2.58 -13.28
N VAL A 22 -3.52 2.29 -12.06
CA VAL A 22 -4.39 2.12 -10.88
C VAL A 22 -4.39 3.40 -10.04
N ALA A 23 -5.59 3.87 -9.72
CA ALA A 23 -5.79 4.94 -8.75
C ALA A 23 -5.63 4.40 -7.32
N VAL A 24 -4.89 5.12 -6.47
CA VAL A 24 -4.62 4.69 -5.10
C VAL A 24 -5.35 5.60 -4.13
N GLU A 25 -6.22 5.01 -3.30
CA GLU A 25 -6.78 5.71 -2.14
C GLU A 25 -5.72 5.82 -1.03
N GLU A 26 -5.45 7.04 -0.58
CA GLU A 26 -4.47 7.32 0.47
C GLU A 26 -5.14 7.56 1.82
N ILE A 27 -4.77 6.75 2.81
CA ILE A 27 -5.24 6.87 4.19
C ILE A 27 -4.10 7.45 5.03
N ARG A 28 -4.24 8.73 5.42
CA ARG A 28 -3.19 9.50 6.09
C ARG A 28 -3.18 9.23 7.60
N VAL A 29 -2.25 8.38 8.06
CA VAL A 29 -2.13 8.01 9.49
C VAL A 29 -1.36 9.03 10.32
N ASP A 30 -0.66 9.96 9.66
CA ASP A 30 0.06 11.06 10.30
C ASP A 30 -0.87 12.19 10.76
N THR A 31 -2.01 12.37 10.09
CA THR A 31 -3.01 13.38 10.47
C THR A 31 -4.09 12.82 11.38
N GLN A 32 -4.27 11.49 11.38
CA GLN A 32 -5.35 10.80 12.09
C GLN A 32 -4.80 9.61 12.88
N PRO A 33 -4.47 9.80 14.18
CA PRO A 33 -3.87 8.76 15.01
C PRO A 33 -4.69 7.47 15.13
N HIS A 34 -6.03 7.57 15.08
CA HIS A 34 -6.92 6.41 15.12
C HIS A 34 -6.75 5.49 13.91
N LEU A 35 -6.49 6.06 12.72
CA LEU A 35 -6.20 5.28 11.50
C LEU A 35 -4.87 4.56 11.58
N ARG A 36 -3.92 5.06 12.40
CA ARG A 36 -2.68 4.33 12.68
C ARG A 36 -2.96 3.07 13.49
N GLN A 37 -3.85 3.16 14.48
CA GLN A 37 -4.25 2.00 15.27
C GLN A 37 -4.98 0.98 14.38
N GLU A 38 -5.94 1.44 13.57
CA GLU A 38 -6.64 0.56 12.61
C GLU A 38 -5.66 -0.13 11.64
N MET A 39 -4.70 0.62 11.09
CA MET A 39 -3.65 0.06 10.24
C MET A 39 -2.87 -1.04 10.96
N MET A 40 -2.48 -0.80 12.22
CA MET A 40 -1.75 -1.77 13.04
C MET A 40 -2.59 -3.01 13.33
N ASP A 41 -3.87 -2.84 13.64
CA ASP A 41 -4.77 -3.95 13.95
C ASP A 41 -5.03 -4.81 12.69
N LYS A 42 -5.12 -4.18 11.51
CA LYS A 42 -5.36 -4.88 10.23
C LYS A 42 -4.11 -5.52 9.63
N SER A 43 -2.93 -4.90 9.78
CA SER A 43 -1.69 -5.39 9.15
C SER A 43 -0.75 -6.13 10.10
N GLY A 44 -0.89 -5.95 11.42
CA GLY A 44 0.14 -6.31 12.39
C GLY A 44 1.43 -5.49 12.28
N GLN A 45 1.47 -4.47 11.42
CA GLN A 45 2.65 -3.66 11.12
C GLN A 45 2.46 -2.20 11.58
N ARG A 46 3.54 -1.58 12.06
CA ARG A 46 3.54 -0.19 12.55
C ARG A 46 4.06 0.83 11.53
N THR A 47 4.68 0.35 10.46
CA THR A 47 5.38 1.14 9.44
C THR A 47 4.50 1.37 8.22
N VAL A 48 4.68 2.51 7.56
CA VAL A 48 4.09 2.80 6.26
C VAL A 48 5.12 2.57 5.15
N PRO A 49 4.69 2.31 3.89
CA PRO A 49 3.31 2.11 3.47
C PRO A 49 2.75 0.77 3.93
N GLN A 50 1.43 0.70 4.12
CA GLN A 50 0.70 -0.57 4.19
C GLN A 50 -0.34 -0.60 3.07
N ILE A 51 -0.28 -1.63 2.24
CA ILE A 51 -0.94 -1.70 0.94
C ILE A 51 -1.93 -2.85 0.94
N TRP A 52 -3.15 -2.56 0.48
CA TRP A 52 -4.20 -3.53 0.23
C TRP A 52 -4.65 -3.39 -1.23
N ILE A 53 -4.96 -4.53 -1.86
CA ILE A 53 -5.61 -4.62 -3.17
C ILE A 53 -6.88 -5.44 -2.94
N GLY A 54 -8.04 -4.80 -3.03
CA GLY A 54 -9.28 -5.37 -2.51
C GLY A 54 -9.14 -5.72 -1.02
N GLU A 55 -9.46 -6.96 -0.66
CA GLU A 55 -9.29 -7.48 0.71
C GLU A 55 -7.88 -8.04 0.98
N HIS A 56 -7.05 -8.19 -0.05
CA HIS A 56 -5.72 -8.79 0.08
C HIS A 56 -4.71 -7.78 0.64
N HIS A 57 -4.15 -8.10 1.82
CA HIS A 57 -3.04 -7.35 2.39
C HIS A 57 -1.73 -7.73 1.69
N VAL A 58 -1.18 -6.79 0.93
CA VAL A 58 0.10 -6.96 0.22
C VAL A 58 1.29 -6.78 1.16
N GLY A 59 1.18 -5.88 2.14
CA GLY A 59 2.28 -5.48 3.01
C GLY A 59 2.85 -4.12 2.63
N GLY A 60 4.18 -4.01 2.64
CA GLY A 60 4.91 -2.77 2.38
C GLY A 60 5.27 -2.56 0.91
N PHE A 61 6.11 -1.56 0.65
CA PHE A 61 6.59 -1.29 -0.71
C PHE A 61 7.46 -2.43 -1.26
N THR A 62 8.28 -3.05 -0.42
CA THR A 62 9.15 -4.17 -0.83
C THR A 62 8.31 -5.35 -1.31
N ASP A 63 7.22 -5.67 -0.60
CA ASP A 63 6.31 -6.76 -0.95
C ASP A 63 5.58 -6.47 -2.27
N LEU A 64 5.08 -5.25 -2.43
CA LEU A 64 4.47 -4.80 -3.69
C LEU A 64 5.46 -4.91 -4.86
N TRP A 65 6.69 -4.45 -4.67
CA TRP A 65 7.73 -4.50 -5.70
C TRP A 65 8.12 -5.94 -6.03
N ALA A 66 8.21 -6.82 -5.03
CA ALA A 66 8.48 -8.23 -5.24
C ALA A 66 7.35 -8.91 -6.04
N LEU A 67 6.08 -8.57 -5.78
CA LEU A 67 4.94 -9.06 -6.57
C LEU A 67 4.99 -8.60 -8.03
N ASP A 68 5.36 -7.34 -8.27
CA ASP A 68 5.55 -6.81 -9.62
C ASP A 68 6.69 -7.52 -10.35
N LYS A 69 7.84 -7.68 -9.68
CA LYS A 69 8.99 -8.42 -10.23
C LYS A 69 8.68 -9.88 -10.51
N ALA A 70 7.79 -10.48 -9.74
CA ALA A 70 7.31 -11.84 -9.98
C ALA A 70 6.25 -11.93 -11.09
N GLY A 71 5.83 -10.81 -11.70
CA GLY A 71 4.77 -10.77 -12.70
C GLY A 71 3.37 -11.08 -12.16
N LYS A 72 3.19 -11.05 -10.83
CA LYS A 72 1.93 -11.41 -10.16
C LYS A 72 1.05 -10.20 -9.84
N LEU A 73 1.63 -9.00 -9.84
CA LEU A 73 0.91 -7.78 -9.47
C LEU A 73 -0.27 -7.52 -10.42
N ASP A 74 -0.10 -7.68 -11.73
CA ASP A 74 -1.17 -7.38 -12.70
C ASP A 74 -2.37 -8.32 -12.53
N ALA A 75 -2.12 -9.60 -12.27
CA ALA A 75 -3.16 -10.57 -11.99
C ALA A 75 -3.91 -10.26 -10.70
N LEU A 76 -3.22 -9.74 -9.68
CA LEU A 76 -3.83 -9.35 -8.41
C LEU A 76 -4.67 -8.07 -8.56
N LEU A 77 -4.18 -7.10 -9.33
CA LEU A 77 -4.89 -5.86 -9.64
C LEU A 77 -6.17 -6.09 -10.46
N ALA A 78 -6.20 -7.12 -11.30
CA ALA A 78 -7.39 -7.48 -12.06
C ALA A 78 -8.53 -8.11 -11.21
N GLN A 79 -8.27 -8.44 -9.95
CA GLN A 79 -9.24 -9.08 -9.04
C GLN A 79 -9.94 -8.08 -8.09
N GLY A 80 -9.50 -6.82 -8.06
CA GLY A 80 -10.04 -5.76 -7.19
C GLY A 80 -10.54 -4.58 -7.99
#